data_AF-A0A972A3K9-F1
#
_entry.id   AF-A0A972A3K9-F1
#
_cell.length_a   1.000
_cell.length_b   1.000
_cell.length_c   1.000
_cell.angle_alpha   90.00
_cell.angle_beta   90.00
_cell.angle_gamma   90.00
#
_symmetry.space_group_name_H-M   'P 1'
#
loop_
_entity.id
_entity.type
_entity.pdbx_description
1 polymer ?
#
loop_
_entity_poly.entity_id
_entity_poly.type
_entity_poly.pdbx_seq_one_letter_code
_entity_poly.pdbx_strand_id
1 'polypeptide(L)'
;MLKAILQRPISVLMSFLACVILGIITYNTLPVSLLPDIAIPEITVQISGDNTSARELENTATKPVRRQLMQVGKLRDIRSETRDGSAIIRLKFDHGTNTDLAFIEVNEKIDAAMNSLPRDFRRPRVIKASATDLPVFYVNISLKEDIPYGTTDEQKFLDLSEFADNVIKRRIEQLPEVAMAEMTGLMYKHLRIVPDLPILESASITPGDIENILAVNNIEPGSMVVRDGYYEYNIRFSSLLRTPEDVRDIFIEKGGRVFQLRDLARIE
;
A
#
# COMPACT_ATOMS: atom_id res chain seq x y z
N MET A 1 -1.04 1.40 65.91
CA MET A 1 -1.22 2.16 64.65
C MET A 1 -2.12 3.37 64.84
N LEU A 2 -3.38 3.24 65.29
CA LEU A 2 -4.30 4.38 65.52
C LEU A 2 -3.77 5.47 66.48
N LYS A 3 -3.12 5.09 67.59
CA LYS A 3 -2.52 6.07 68.54
C LYS A 3 -1.43 6.95 67.91
N ALA A 4 -0.66 6.43 66.94
CA ALA A 4 0.40 7.19 66.28
C ALA A 4 -0.14 8.24 65.30
N ILE A 5 -1.29 7.94 64.68
CA ILE A 5 -2.01 8.86 63.77
C ILE A 5 -2.61 10.03 64.57
N LEU A 6 -3.15 9.77 65.77
CA LEU A 6 -3.68 10.82 66.67
C LEU A 6 -2.61 11.71 67.31
N GLN A 7 -1.39 11.21 67.53
CA GLN A 7 -0.31 11.98 68.17
C GLN A 7 0.41 12.96 67.21
N ARG A 8 0.25 12.80 65.89
CA ARG A 8 0.87 13.68 64.88
C ARG A 8 -0.15 14.19 63.84
N PRO A 9 -1.14 15.00 64.25
CA PRO A 9 -2.21 15.47 63.37
C PRO A 9 -1.70 16.27 62.17
N ILE A 10 -0.62 17.05 62.34
CA ILE A 10 -0.02 17.86 61.28
C ILE A 10 0.60 16.99 60.18
N SER A 11 1.32 15.93 60.54
CA SER A 11 1.94 15.03 59.56
C SER A 11 0.90 14.25 58.74
N VAL A 12 -0.22 13.87 59.37
CA VAL A 12 -1.33 13.18 58.71
C VAL A 12 -2.03 14.14 57.74
N LEU A 13 -2.29 15.38 58.15
CA LEU A 13 -2.89 16.41 57.29
C LEU A 13 -2.02 16.72 56.07
N MET A 14 -0.71 16.89 56.28
CA MET A 14 0.23 17.16 55.18
C MET A 14 0.36 15.99 54.21
N SER A 15 0.35 14.75 54.72
CA SER A 15 0.38 13.55 53.86
C SER A 15 -0.92 13.41 53.07
N PHE A 16 -2.07 13.67 53.69
CA PHE A 16 -3.37 13.70 53.00
C PHE A 16 -3.39 14.77 51.90
N LEU A 17 -2.95 15.99 52.22
CA LEU A 17 -2.88 17.09 51.26
C LEU A 17 -1.94 16.75 50.09
N ALA A 18 -0.79 16.13 50.36
CA ALA A 18 0.12 15.66 49.32
C ALA A 18 -0.53 14.61 48.40
N CYS A 19 -1.29 13.65 48.95
CA CYS A 19 -2.05 12.69 48.16
C CYS A 19 -3.15 13.34 47.32
N VAL A 20 -3.85 14.35 47.85
CA VAL A 20 -4.89 15.10 47.11
C VAL A 20 -4.27 15.86 45.95
N ILE A 21 -3.16 16.57 46.18
CA ILE A 21 -2.44 17.30 45.11
C ILE A 21 -1.95 16.33 44.03
N LEU A 22 -1.34 15.21 44.44
CA LEU A 22 -0.92 14.15 43.52
C LEU A 22 -2.11 13.62 42.72
N GLY A 23 -3.26 13.36 43.36
CA GLY A 23 -4.49 12.90 42.71
C GLY A 23 -5.05 13.89 41.69
N ILE A 24 -5.01 15.19 41.98
CA ILE A 24 -5.44 16.23 41.03
C ILE A 24 -4.50 16.28 39.82
N ILE A 25 -3.18 16.17 40.05
CA ILE A 25 -2.20 16.15 38.96
C ILE A 25 -2.43 14.92 38.08
N THR A 26 -2.53 13.71 38.65
CA THR A 26 -2.74 12.48 37.88
C THR A 26 -4.08 12.46 37.16
N TYR A 27 -5.14 13.02 37.74
CA TYR A 27 -6.44 13.12 37.08
C TYR A 27 -6.39 13.92 35.77
N ASN A 28 -5.63 15.03 35.74
CA ASN A 28 -5.50 15.86 34.54
C ASN A 28 -4.56 15.25 33.48
N THR A 29 -3.64 14.38 33.88
CA THR A 29 -2.69 13.74 32.97
C THR A 29 -3.14 12.35 32.51
N LEU A 30 -4.26 11.82 33.04
CA LEU A 30 -4.70 10.47 32.71
C LEU A 30 -5.22 10.45 31.26
N PRO A 31 -4.59 9.69 30.34
CA PRO A 31 -5.11 9.58 28.98
C PRO A 31 -6.44 8.83 29.01
N VAL A 32 -7.47 9.44 28.44
CA VAL A 32 -8.79 8.81 28.29
C VAL A 32 -8.81 8.10 26.93
N SER A 33 -8.95 6.78 26.94
CA SER A 33 -9.19 6.00 25.72
C SER A 33 -10.65 5.51 25.72
N LEU A 34 -11.33 5.65 24.58
CA LEU A 34 -12.71 5.18 24.39
C LEU A 34 -12.79 3.64 24.29
N LEU A 35 -11.68 3.00 23.94
CA LEU A 35 -11.57 1.54 23.81
C LEU A 35 -10.37 1.04 24.62
N PRO A 36 -10.48 -0.09 25.33
CA PRO A 36 -9.32 -0.75 25.88
C PRO A 36 -8.41 -1.20 24.72
N ASP A 37 -7.09 -1.10 24.91
CA ASP A 37 -6.13 -1.68 23.97
C ASP A 37 -6.27 -3.21 24.02
N ILE A 38 -7.08 -3.74 23.10
CA ILE A 38 -7.27 -5.18 22.91
C ILE A 38 -6.73 -5.54 21.53
N ALA A 39 -5.59 -6.25 21.53
CA ALA A 39 -5.10 -6.87 20.31
C ALA A 39 -6.15 -7.89 19.83
N ILE A 40 -6.74 -7.67 18.66
CA ILE A 40 -7.64 -8.63 18.04
C ILE A 40 -6.76 -9.79 17.56
N PRO A 41 -6.92 -11.02 18.09
CA PRO A 41 -6.07 -12.15 17.74
C PRO A 41 -6.47 -12.72 16.38
N GLU A 42 -6.43 -11.90 15.33
CA GLU A 42 -6.79 -12.25 13.95
C GLU A 42 -5.69 -11.79 12.98
N ILE A 43 -5.25 -12.71 12.12
CA ILE A 43 -4.26 -12.44 11.08
C ILE A 43 -4.88 -12.85 9.74
N THR A 44 -4.81 -11.95 8.77
CA THR A 44 -5.30 -12.18 7.41
C THR A 44 -4.12 -12.33 6.46
N VAL A 45 -4.13 -13.40 5.68
CA VAL A 45 -3.16 -13.64 4.60
C VAL A 45 -3.87 -13.43 3.26
N GLN A 46 -3.37 -12.51 2.46
CA GLN A 46 -3.86 -12.22 1.12
C GLN A 46 -2.95 -12.85 0.08
N ILE A 47 -3.56 -13.59 -0.84
CA ILE A 47 -2.92 -14.27 -1.95
C ILE A 47 -3.45 -13.63 -3.24
N SER A 48 -2.54 -13.17 -4.10
CA SER A 48 -2.90 -12.64 -5.43
C SER A 48 -2.56 -13.69 -6.49
N GLY A 49 -3.51 -13.98 -7.38
CA GLY A 49 -3.33 -14.92 -8.48
C GLY A 49 -3.70 -14.27 -9.80
N ASP A 50 -2.74 -13.58 -10.43
CA ASP A 50 -2.99 -12.82 -11.66
C ASP A 50 -3.64 -13.73 -12.73
N ASN A 51 -4.82 -13.35 -13.22
CA ASN A 51 -5.58 -14.06 -14.27
C ASN A 51 -5.87 -15.55 -14.02
N THR A 52 -5.89 -16.00 -12.76
CA THR A 52 -6.15 -17.41 -12.40
C THR A 52 -7.59 -17.61 -11.93
N SER A 53 -8.23 -18.70 -12.36
CA SER A 53 -9.57 -19.07 -11.88
C SER A 53 -9.56 -19.44 -10.40
N ALA A 54 -10.67 -19.22 -9.68
CA ALA A 54 -10.77 -19.52 -8.26
C ALA A 54 -10.41 -20.98 -7.94
N ARG A 55 -10.81 -21.92 -8.80
CA ARG A 55 -10.56 -23.35 -8.60
C ARG A 55 -9.09 -23.73 -8.79
N GLU A 56 -8.44 -23.11 -9.75
CA GLU A 56 -7.02 -23.31 -10.01
C GLU A 56 -6.17 -22.65 -8.92
N LEU A 57 -6.52 -21.43 -8.51
CA LEU A 57 -5.85 -20.71 -7.43
C LEU A 57 -5.97 -21.46 -6.10
N GLU A 58 -7.15 -22.04 -5.83
CA GLU A 58 -7.38 -22.85 -4.64
C GLU A 58 -6.45 -24.06 -4.59
N ASN A 59 -6.30 -24.78 -5.70
CA ASN A 59 -5.48 -26.00 -5.75
C ASN A 59 -3.97 -25.69 -5.77
N THR A 60 -3.58 -24.64 -6.49
CA THR A 60 -2.17 -24.31 -6.75
C THR A 60 -1.54 -23.51 -5.62
N ALA A 61 -2.29 -22.60 -4.98
CA ALA A 61 -1.74 -21.69 -3.97
C ALA A 61 -2.47 -21.74 -2.62
N THR A 62 -3.79 -21.56 -2.60
CA THR A 62 -4.51 -21.41 -1.32
C THR A 62 -4.42 -22.66 -0.45
N LYS A 63 -4.57 -23.86 -1.04
CA LYS A 63 -4.51 -25.14 -0.32
C LYS A 63 -3.12 -25.47 0.25
N PRO A 64 -2.00 -25.36 -0.49
CA PRO A 64 -0.68 -25.58 0.10
C PRO A 64 -0.34 -24.54 1.18
N VAL A 65 -0.65 -23.26 0.96
CA VAL A 65 -0.43 -22.20 1.97
C VAL A 65 -1.25 -22.47 3.23
N ARG A 66 -2.56 -22.75 3.09
CA ARG A 66 -3.44 -23.12 4.21
C ARG A 66 -2.92 -24.33 4.99
N ARG A 67 -2.36 -25.34 4.30
CA ARG A 67 -1.79 -26.53 4.96
C ARG A 67 -0.56 -26.21 5.81
N GLN A 68 0.28 -25.27 5.38
CA GLN A 68 1.41 -24.80 6.19
C GLN A 68 0.92 -23.94 7.37
N LEU A 69 -0.07 -23.08 7.15
CA LEU A 69 -0.64 -22.21 8.18
C LEU A 69 -1.39 -22.98 9.29
N MET A 70 -1.93 -24.17 9.00
CA MET A 70 -2.52 -25.04 10.04
C MET A 70 -1.52 -25.53 11.09
N GLN A 71 -0.21 -25.44 10.82
CA GLN A 71 0.83 -25.85 11.75
C GLN A 71 1.27 -24.73 12.70
N VAL A 72 0.69 -23.53 12.57
CA VAL A 72 0.96 -22.41 13.45
C VAL A 72 0.37 -22.71 14.83
N GLY A 73 1.14 -22.45 15.89
CA GLY A 73 0.70 -22.65 17.26
C GLY A 73 -0.48 -21.75 17.67
N LYS A 74 -1.29 -22.22 18.62
CA LYS A 74 -2.41 -21.44 19.24
C LYS A 74 -3.48 -20.96 18.26
N LEU A 75 -3.60 -21.64 17.13
CA LEU A 75 -4.62 -21.39 16.12
C LEU A 75 -5.96 -22.00 16.56
N ARG A 76 -7.00 -21.16 16.68
CA ARG A 76 -8.36 -21.56 17.07
C ARG A 76 -9.24 -21.89 15.87
N ASP A 77 -9.21 -21.05 14.84
CA ASP A 77 -10.00 -21.22 13.61
C ASP A 77 -9.22 -20.72 12.39
N ILE A 78 -9.45 -21.35 11.25
CA ILE A 78 -8.85 -20.98 9.96
C ILE A 78 -9.92 -21.04 8.87
N ARG A 79 -10.13 -19.91 8.18
CA ARG A 79 -11.10 -19.81 7.09
C ARG A 79 -10.42 -19.28 5.84
N SER A 80 -10.57 -19.99 4.74
CA SER A 80 -10.08 -19.55 3.42
C SER A 80 -11.25 -19.27 2.49
N GLU A 81 -11.22 -18.12 1.82
CA GLU A 81 -12.15 -17.73 0.78
C GLU A 81 -11.34 -17.43 -0.49
N THR A 82 -11.62 -18.17 -1.56
CA THR A 82 -10.93 -18.01 -2.85
C THR A 82 -11.92 -17.52 -3.89
N ARG A 83 -11.53 -16.48 -4.63
CA ARG A 83 -12.26 -15.87 -5.74
C ARG A 83 -11.36 -15.83 -6.97
N ASP A 84 -11.92 -15.50 -8.12
CA ASP A 84 -11.11 -15.31 -9.32
C ASP A 84 -10.10 -14.17 -9.07
N GLY A 85 -8.83 -14.41 -9.36
CA GLY A 85 -7.76 -13.43 -9.17
C GLY A 85 -7.21 -13.28 -7.74
N SER A 86 -7.92 -13.74 -6.70
CA SER A 86 -7.52 -13.48 -5.31
C SER A 86 -8.03 -14.51 -4.29
N ALA A 87 -7.25 -14.77 -3.24
CA ALA A 87 -7.68 -15.57 -2.12
C ALA A 87 -7.30 -14.93 -0.78
N ILE A 88 -8.14 -15.15 0.23
CA ILE A 88 -7.99 -14.59 1.57
C ILE A 88 -8.06 -15.74 2.57
N ILE A 89 -7.06 -15.85 3.45
CA ILE A 89 -7.04 -16.79 4.57
C ILE A 89 -7.08 -16.00 5.88
N ARG A 90 -8.12 -16.18 6.67
CA ARG A 90 -8.28 -15.58 8.00
C ARG A 90 -7.92 -16.61 9.08
N LEU A 91 -6.97 -16.25 9.93
CA LEU A 91 -6.48 -17.04 11.05
C LEU A 91 -6.95 -16.38 12.34
N LYS A 92 -7.69 -17.12 13.17
CA LYS A 92 -8.11 -16.67 14.50
C LYS A 92 -7.33 -17.44 15.56
N PHE A 93 -6.70 -16.71 16.47
CA PHE A 93 -5.91 -17.29 17.56
C PHE A 93 -6.68 -17.28 18.87
N ASP A 94 -6.20 -18.06 19.83
CA ASP A 94 -6.72 -18.06 21.18
C ASP A 94 -6.45 -16.73 21.90
N HIS A 95 -7.35 -16.35 22.81
CA HIS A 95 -7.21 -15.15 23.62
C HIS A 95 -5.94 -15.20 24.48
N GLY A 96 -5.19 -14.09 24.56
CA GLY A 96 -3.90 -14.03 25.27
C GLY A 96 -2.69 -14.50 24.45
N THR A 97 -2.88 -14.86 23.18
CA THR A 97 -1.77 -15.07 22.24
C THR A 97 -1.12 -13.74 21.88
N ASN A 98 0.21 -13.71 21.86
CA ASN A 98 0.95 -12.55 21.36
C ASN A 98 0.83 -12.50 19.83
N THR A 99 0.06 -11.53 19.31
CA THR A 99 -0.19 -11.37 17.88
C THR A 99 1.08 -11.08 17.08
N ASP A 100 2.08 -10.40 17.66
CA ASP A 100 3.34 -10.12 16.97
C ASP A 100 4.18 -11.39 16.80
N LEU A 101 4.21 -12.27 17.81
CA LEU A 101 4.88 -13.57 17.70
C LEU A 101 4.15 -14.47 16.69
N ALA A 102 2.82 -14.51 16.75
CA ALA A 102 2.01 -15.24 15.77
C ALA A 102 2.23 -14.71 14.34
N PHE A 103 2.39 -13.39 14.17
CA PHE A 103 2.69 -12.78 12.89
C PHE A 103 4.04 -13.22 12.32
N ILE A 104 5.07 -13.33 13.15
CA ILE A 104 6.38 -13.86 12.75
C ILE A 104 6.25 -15.33 12.33
N GLU A 105 5.57 -16.14 13.14
CA GLU A 105 5.38 -17.57 12.86
C GLU A 105 4.57 -17.79 11.56
N VAL A 106 3.53 -17.00 11.32
CA VAL A 106 2.75 -17.02 10.07
C VAL A 106 3.63 -16.70 8.86
N ASN A 107 4.49 -15.69 8.95
CA ASN A 107 5.42 -15.35 7.87
C ASN A 107 6.39 -16.49 7.59
N GLU A 108 6.97 -17.11 8.63
CA GLU A 108 7.86 -18.26 8.49
C GLU A 108 7.17 -19.44 7.80
N LYS A 109 5.90 -19.73 8.15
CA LYS A 109 5.12 -20.78 7.48
C LYS A 109 4.79 -20.45 6.03
N ILE A 110 4.58 -19.18 5.69
CA ILE A 110 4.38 -18.74 4.30
C ILE A 110 5.68 -18.88 3.51
N ASP A 111 6.82 -18.53 4.09
CA ASP A 111 8.12 -18.70 3.45
C ASP A 111 8.43 -20.18 3.20
N ALA A 112 8.08 -21.06 4.14
CA ALA A 112 8.13 -22.50 3.94
C ALA A 112 7.17 -22.99 2.84
N ALA A 113 5.96 -22.42 2.76
CA ALA A 113 4.98 -22.72 1.72
C ALA A 113 5.43 -22.26 0.33
N MET A 114 6.29 -21.24 0.25
CA MET A 114 6.80 -20.71 -1.02
C MET A 114 7.52 -21.77 -1.85
N ASN A 115 8.17 -22.74 -1.21
CA ASN A 115 8.79 -23.89 -1.89
C ASN A 115 7.79 -24.80 -2.62
N SER A 116 6.51 -24.76 -2.24
CA SER A 116 5.44 -25.53 -2.87
C SER A 116 4.62 -24.73 -3.88
N LEU A 117 4.90 -23.44 -4.02
CA LEU A 117 4.28 -22.56 -5.00
C LEU A 117 5.09 -22.54 -6.31
N PRO A 118 4.46 -22.22 -7.45
CA PRO A 118 5.18 -21.98 -8.71
C PRO A 118 6.23 -20.87 -8.58
N ARG A 119 7.31 -20.94 -9.36
CA ARG A 119 8.46 -19.99 -9.28
C ARG A 119 8.07 -18.54 -9.53
N ASP A 120 7.06 -18.30 -10.36
CA ASP A 120 6.61 -16.96 -10.73
C ASP A 120 5.48 -16.43 -9.82
N PHE A 121 5.17 -17.15 -8.74
CA PHE A 121 4.10 -16.77 -7.83
C PHE A 121 4.53 -15.63 -6.90
N ARG A 122 3.67 -14.64 -6.68
CA ARG A 122 3.96 -13.54 -5.75
C ARG A 122 3.81 -14.00 -4.31
N ARG A 123 4.72 -13.61 -3.43
CA ARG A 123 4.65 -13.94 -2.00
C ARG A 123 3.32 -13.43 -1.41
N PRO A 124 2.55 -14.28 -0.70
CA PRO A 124 1.37 -13.85 0.03
C PRO A 124 1.67 -12.73 1.03
N ARG A 125 0.76 -11.76 1.13
CA ARG A 125 0.86 -10.64 2.08
C ARG A 125 0.20 -11.00 3.39
N VAL A 126 0.90 -10.78 4.51
CA VAL A 126 0.37 -11.00 5.86
C VAL A 126 -0.02 -9.67 6.46
N ILE A 127 -1.25 -9.58 6.94
CA ILE A 127 -1.84 -8.38 7.52
C ILE A 127 -2.37 -8.78 8.90
N LYS A 128 -1.85 -8.14 9.95
CA LYS A 128 -2.40 -8.29 11.31
C LYS A 128 -3.62 -7.39 11.47
N ALA A 129 -4.71 -7.90 12.04
CA ALA A 129 -5.83 -7.05 12.38
C ALA A 129 -5.48 -6.25 13.64
N SER A 130 -5.49 -4.92 13.58
CA SER A 130 -5.38 -4.07 14.76
C SER A 130 -6.66 -3.28 14.99
N ALA A 131 -7.05 -3.11 16.26
CA ALA A 131 -8.08 -2.14 16.63
C ALA A 131 -7.62 -0.69 16.39
N THR A 132 -6.30 -0.47 16.31
CA THR A 132 -5.68 0.82 15.94
C THR A 132 -5.86 1.16 14.47
N ASP A 133 -6.20 0.20 13.61
CA ASP A 133 -6.41 0.44 12.16
C ASP A 133 -7.81 1.04 11.87
N LEU A 134 -8.64 1.22 12.89
CA LEU A 134 -9.93 1.89 12.74
C LEU A 134 -9.71 3.38 12.44
N PRO A 135 -10.23 3.90 11.31
CA PRO A 135 -10.07 5.31 10.99
C PRO A 135 -10.70 6.19 12.06
N VAL A 136 -9.89 7.07 12.66
CA VAL A 136 -10.35 8.02 13.68
C VAL A 136 -11.12 9.19 13.04
N PHE A 137 -10.70 9.59 11.84
CA PHE A 137 -11.33 10.68 11.08
C PHE A 137 -11.52 10.28 9.62
N TYR A 138 -12.64 10.74 9.04
CA TYR A 138 -12.88 10.72 7.60
C TYR A 138 -12.90 12.14 7.09
N VAL A 139 -12.09 12.43 6.07
CA VAL A 139 -12.07 13.72 5.39
C VAL A 139 -12.49 13.50 3.95
N ASN A 140 -13.61 14.11 3.56
CA ASN A 140 -14.07 14.11 2.19
C ASN A 140 -13.58 15.38 1.50
N ILE A 141 -12.94 15.22 0.35
CA ILE A 141 -12.43 16.32 -0.46
C ILE A 141 -13.24 16.33 -1.75
N SER A 142 -13.84 17.47 -2.07
CA SER A 142 -14.62 17.66 -3.29
C SER A 142 -14.25 18.99 -3.97
N LEU A 143 -14.50 19.08 -5.27
CA LEU A 143 -14.36 20.33 -5.99
C LEU A 143 -15.47 21.30 -5.54
N LYS A 144 -15.12 22.57 -5.33
CA LYS A 144 -16.08 23.60 -4.92
C LYS A 144 -17.21 23.81 -5.94
N GLU A 145 -16.88 23.62 -7.22
CA GLU A 145 -17.80 23.76 -8.36
C GLU A 145 -18.55 22.45 -8.67
N ASP A 146 -18.28 21.37 -7.95
CA ASP A 146 -18.95 20.09 -8.17
C ASP A 146 -20.39 20.17 -7.70
N ILE A 147 -21.31 19.87 -8.62
CA ILE A 147 -22.74 19.84 -8.33
C ILE A 147 -23.15 18.37 -8.25
N PRO A 148 -23.90 17.92 -7.23
CA PRO A 148 -24.43 16.57 -7.21
C PRO A 148 -25.18 16.28 -8.51
N TYR A 149 -24.81 15.19 -9.21
CA TYR A 149 -25.38 14.76 -10.50
C TYR A 149 -25.06 15.67 -11.71
N GLY A 150 -24.07 16.57 -11.60
CA GLY A 150 -23.56 17.35 -12.73
C GLY A 150 -22.42 16.66 -13.49
N THR A 151 -22.05 17.20 -14.65
CA THR A 151 -20.81 16.80 -15.34
C THR A 151 -19.62 17.38 -14.59
N THR A 152 -18.90 16.54 -13.84
CA THR A 152 -17.64 16.94 -13.20
C THR A 152 -16.57 17.16 -14.27
N ASP A 153 -15.80 18.23 -14.12
CA ASP A 153 -14.63 18.49 -14.94
C ASP A 153 -13.52 17.49 -14.55
N GLU A 154 -13.32 16.47 -15.39
CA GLU A 154 -12.37 15.37 -15.14
C GLU A 154 -10.93 15.88 -14.94
N GLN A 155 -10.53 16.95 -15.65
CA GLN A 155 -9.19 17.51 -15.53
C GLN A 155 -9.00 18.17 -14.16
N LYS A 156 -9.97 18.97 -13.72
CA LYS A 156 -9.91 19.59 -12.38
C LYS A 156 -9.92 18.54 -11.27
N PHE A 157 -10.67 17.44 -11.45
CA PHE A 157 -10.69 16.36 -10.46
C PHE A 157 -9.38 15.58 -10.43
N LEU A 158 -8.73 15.42 -11.58
CA LEU A 158 -7.39 14.84 -11.68
C LEU A 158 -6.36 15.71 -10.94
N ASP A 159 -6.37 17.02 -11.18
CA ASP A 159 -5.47 17.97 -10.50
C ASP A 159 -5.71 17.97 -8.97
N LEU A 160 -6.99 17.89 -8.56
CA LEU A 160 -7.34 17.75 -7.14
C LEU A 160 -6.83 16.44 -6.55
N SER A 161 -6.96 15.33 -7.28
CA SER A 161 -6.48 14.02 -6.86
C SER A 161 -4.96 14.03 -6.66
N GLU A 162 -4.23 14.63 -7.62
CA GLU A 162 -2.78 14.80 -7.53
C GLU A 162 -2.38 15.68 -6.35
N PHE A 163 -3.05 16.84 -6.17
CA PHE A 163 -2.80 17.73 -5.05
C PHE A 163 -3.08 17.06 -3.70
N ALA A 164 -4.17 16.30 -3.61
CA ALA A 164 -4.57 15.64 -2.38
C ALA A 164 -3.59 14.51 -1.99
N ASP A 165 -3.16 13.67 -2.93
CA ASP A 165 -2.18 12.60 -2.65
C ASP A 165 -0.76 13.15 -2.39
N ASN A 166 -0.30 14.11 -3.20
CA ASN A 166 1.07 14.62 -3.10
C ASN A 166 1.28 15.67 -2.01
N VAL A 167 0.24 16.41 -1.61
CA VAL A 167 0.37 17.51 -0.64
C VAL A 167 -0.43 17.22 0.63
N ILE A 168 -1.74 17.02 0.52
CA ILE A 168 -2.62 16.92 1.70
C ILE A 168 -2.28 15.68 2.52
N LYS A 169 -2.26 14.51 1.88
CA LYS A 169 -1.94 13.23 2.53
C LYS A 169 -0.56 13.27 3.19
N ARG A 170 0.47 13.68 2.44
CA ARG A 170 1.85 13.80 2.98
C ARG A 170 1.93 14.74 4.17
N ARG A 171 1.12 15.81 4.20
CA ARG A 171 1.10 16.75 5.31
C ARG A 171 0.41 16.18 6.55
N ILE A 172 -0.62 15.36 6.37
CA ILE A 172 -1.31 14.65 7.45
C ILE A 172 -0.40 13.56 8.03
N GLU A 173 0.27 12.77 7.19
CA GLU A 173 1.23 11.73 7.60
C GLU A 173 2.44 12.29 8.38
N GLN A 174 2.79 13.56 8.19
CA GLN A 174 3.87 14.22 8.94
C GLN A 174 3.50 14.56 10.40
N LEU A 175 2.24 14.44 10.80
CA LEU A 175 1.81 14.74 12.16
C LEU A 175 2.27 13.62 13.13
N PRO A 176 2.78 13.97 14.32
CA PRO A 176 3.44 13.01 15.23
C PRO A 176 2.53 11.89 15.77
N GLU A 177 1.21 12.05 15.67
CA GLU A 177 0.22 11.08 16.15
C GLU A 177 -0.50 10.33 15.02
N VAL A 178 -0.11 10.55 13.76
CA VAL A 178 -0.71 9.89 12.59
C VAL A 178 0.17 8.72 12.17
N ALA A 179 -0.35 7.51 12.31
CA ALA A 179 0.34 6.29 11.86
C ALA A 179 0.23 6.09 10.34
N MET A 180 -0.94 6.36 9.76
CA MET A 180 -1.21 6.19 8.33
C MET A 180 -2.37 7.08 7.90
N ALA A 181 -2.31 7.62 6.68
CA ALA A 181 -3.44 8.28 6.02
C ALA A 181 -3.76 7.54 4.71
N GLU A 182 -4.95 6.93 4.65
CA GLU A 182 -5.43 6.26 3.43
C GLU A 182 -6.34 7.17 2.63
N MET A 183 -6.23 7.11 1.31
CA MET A 183 -7.06 7.86 0.38
C MET A 183 -7.72 6.92 -0.62
N THR A 184 -9.00 7.15 -0.88
CA THR A 184 -9.82 6.38 -1.82
C THR A 184 -10.53 7.30 -2.80
N GLY A 185 -10.89 6.80 -3.98
CA GLY A 185 -11.60 7.60 -5.00
C GLY A 185 -10.69 8.54 -5.80
N LEU A 186 -9.38 8.29 -5.80
CA LEU A 186 -8.40 9.03 -6.59
C LEU A 186 -8.51 8.70 -8.08
N MET A 187 -8.36 9.72 -8.93
CA MET A 187 -8.04 9.53 -10.34
C MET A 187 -6.54 9.69 -10.56
N TYR A 188 -5.96 8.80 -11.35
CA TYR A 188 -4.54 8.85 -11.72
C TYR A 188 -4.40 9.22 -13.18
N LYS A 189 -3.38 10.03 -13.47
CA LYS A 189 -3.03 10.35 -14.85
C LYS A 189 -2.40 9.11 -15.47
N HIS A 190 -3.07 8.53 -16.45
CA HIS A 190 -2.52 7.45 -17.25
C HIS A 190 -2.42 7.91 -18.71
N LEU A 191 -1.36 7.50 -19.40
CA LEU A 191 -1.27 7.66 -20.83
C LEU A 191 -1.81 6.39 -21.49
N ARG A 192 -2.87 6.53 -22.29
CA ARG A 192 -3.51 5.43 -23.00
C ARG A 192 -3.03 5.42 -24.45
N ILE A 193 -2.37 4.33 -24.82
CA ILE A 193 -1.92 4.07 -26.20
C ILE A 193 -2.91 3.07 -26.80
N VAL A 194 -3.70 3.52 -27.77
CA VAL A 194 -4.69 2.69 -28.49
C VAL A 194 -4.12 2.37 -29.88
N PRO A 195 -3.63 1.15 -30.12
CA PRO A 195 -3.04 0.81 -31.40
C PRO A 195 -4.11 0.68 -32.50
N ASP A 196 -3.80 1.17 -33.70
CA ASP A 196 -4.68 1.05 -34.88
C ASP A 196 -4.39 -0.28 -35.60
N LEU A 197 -5.21 -1.29 -35.32
CA LEU A 197 -5.03 -2.67 -35.81
C LEU A 197 -4.88 -2.75 -37.36
N PRO A 198 -5.76 -2.14 -38.18
CA PRO A 198 -5.58 -2.09 -39.64
C PRO A 198 -4.23 -1.55 -40.11
N ILE A 199 -3.74 -0.46 -39.51
CA ILE A 199 -2.47 0.14 -39.89
C ILE A 199 -1.30 -0.77 -39.48
N LEU A 200 -1.37 -1.35 -38.28
CA LEU A 200 -0.36 -2.28 -37.78
C LEU A 200 -0.23 -3.53 -38.64
N GLU A 201 -1.35 -4.12 -39.06
CA GLU A 201 -1.36 -5.28 -39.96
C GLU A 201 -0.70 -4.95 -41.30
N SER A 202 -0.99 -3.78 -41.87
CA SER A 202 -0.39 -3.32 -43.14
C SER A 202 1.12 -3.08 -43.02
N ALA A 203 1.59 -2.66 -41.83
CA ALA A 203 2.99 -2.42 -41.53
C ALA A 203 3.73 -3.68 -41.05
N SER A 204 3.04 -4.81 -40.90
CA SER A 204 3.59 -6.06 -40.30
C SER A 204 4.18 -5.83 -38.90
N ILE A 205 3.58 -4.92 -38.13
CA ILE A 205 3.95 -4.59 -36.75
C ILE A 205 2.94 -5.25 -35.82
N THR A 206 3.43 -5.95 -34.80
CA THR A 206 2.57 -6.58 -33.80
C THR A 206 2.42 -5.69 -32.56
N PRO A 207 1.33 -5.83 -31.76
CA PRO A 207 1.23 -5.13 -30.48
C PRO A 207 2.42 -5.42 -29.55
N GLY A 208 2.97 -6.64 -29.58
CA GLY A 208 4.18 -6.98 -28.81
C GLY A 208 5.43 -6.21 -29.27
N ASP A 209 5.53 -5.83 -30.55
CA ASP A 209 6.62 -4.95 -31.01
C ASP A 209 6.50 -3.55 -30.38
N ILE A 210 5.27 -3.05 -30.19
CA ILE A 210 5.00 -1.77 -29.51
C ILE A 210 5.37 -1.86 -28.03
N GLU A 211 5.01 -2.94 -27.35
CA GLU A 211 5.40 -3.14 -25.94
C GLU A 211 6.92 -3.15 -25.76
N ASN A 212 7.62 -3.86 -26.65
CA ASN A 212 9.08 -3.94 -26.62
C ASN A 212 9.74 -2.58 -26.87
N ILE A 213 9.29 -1.81 -27.86
CA ILE A 213 9.90 -0.50 -28.14
C ILE A 213 9.67 0.50 -27.01
N LEU A 214 8.49 0.45 -26.38
CA LEU A 214 8.19 1.28 -25.21
C LEU A 214 9.08 0.89 -24.03
N ALA A 215 9.29 -0.41 -23.78
CA ALA A 215 10.18 -0.88 -22.73
C ALA A 215 11.64 -0.47 -22.94
N VAL A 216 12.12 -0.49 -24.19
CA VAL A 216 13.50 -0.10 -24.53
C VAL A 216 13.71 1.41 -24.46
N ASN A 217 12.70 2.22 -24.83
CA ASN A 217 12.80 3.67 -24.78
C ASN A 217 12.53 4.24 -23.39
N ASN A 218 11.77 3.55 -22.54
CA ASN A 218 11.46 3.98 -21.17
C ASN A 218 12.50 3.48 -20.14
N ILE A 219 13.79 3.62 -20.47
CA ILE A 219 14.90 3.33 -19.56
C ILE A 219 15.49 4.62 -19.01
N GLU A 220 16.06 4.58 -17.80
CA GLU A 220 16.90 5.66 -17.28
C GLU A 220 18.36 5.19 -17.28
N PRO A 221 19.15 5.52 -18.32
CA PRO A 221 20.57 5.22 -18.30
C PRO A 221 21.19 5.97 -17.12
N GLY A 222 21.93 5.26 -16.27
CA GLY A 222 22.55 5.85 -15.08
C GLY A 222 23.45 7.06 -15.42
N SER A 223 23.86 7.80 -14.40
CA SER A 223 24.76 8.93 -14.60
C SER A 223 26.17 8.48 -14.97
N MET A 224 26.77 9.11 -15.97
CA MET A 224 28.18 8.96 -16.33
C MET A 224 28.97 10.15 -15.80
N VAL A 225 30.14 9.89 -15.21
CA VAL A 225 31.03 10.94 -14.73
C VAL A 225 32.22 11.04 -15.67
N VAL A 226 32.43 12.22 -16.26
CA VAL A 226 33.55 12.51 -17.15
C VAL A 226 34.45 13.54 -16.48
N ARG A 227 35.72 13.19 -16.30
CA ARG A 227 36.70 14.08 -15.70
C ARG A 227 37.57 14.72 -16.79
N ASP A 228 37.64 16.04 -16.78
CA ASP A 228 38.53 16.83 -17.62
C ASP A 228 39.43 17.71 -16.73
N GLY A 229 40.66 17.27 -16.53
CA GLY A 229 41.63 17.90 -15.63
C GLY A 229 41.15 17.97 -14.17
N TYR A 230 40.87 19.20 -13.71
CA TYR A 230 40.37 19.50 -12.36
C TYR A 230 38.84 19.48 -12.26
N TYR A 231 38.12 19.43 -13.38
CA TYR A 231 36.66 19.43 -13.40
C TYR A 231 36.12 18.02 -13.58
N GLU A 232 35.03 17.74 -12.88
CA GLU A 232 34.28 16.51 -12.97
C GLU A 232 32.85 16.83 -13.40
N TYR A 233 32.45 16.31 -14.55
CA TYR A 233 31.14 16.53 -15.14
C TYR A 233 30.28 15.30 -14.95
N ASN A 234 29.17 15.44 -14.24
CA ASN A 234 28.15 14.41 -14.14
C ASN A 234 27.16 14.59 -15.30
N ILE A 235 27.24 13.70 -16.28
CA ILE A 235 26.33 13.62 -17.42
C ILE A 235 25.22 12.64 -17.06
N ARG A 236 23.98 13.11 -17.06
CA ARG A 236 22.79 12.29 -16.86
C ARG A 236 22.00 12.24 -18.16
N PHE A 237 21.72 11.03 -18.64
CA PHE A 237 20.81 10.82 -19.75
C PHE A 237 19.39 10.67 -19.19
N SER A 238 18.43 11.41 -19.75
CA SER A 238 17.02 11.28 -19.38
C SER A 238 16.23 10.87 -20.62
N SER A 239 15.96 9.57 -20.75
CA SER A 239 15.06 9.00 -21.77
C SER A 239 13.69 8.63 -21.21
N LEU A 240 13.34 9.10 -20.01
CA LEU A 240 11.99 8.88 -19.46
C LEU A 240 10.92 9.56 -20.33
N LEU A 241 9.94 8.76 -20.74
CA LEU A 241 8.73 9.23 -21.44
C LEU A 241 7.82 9.91 -20.42
N ARG A 242 7.76 11.25 -20.43
CA ARG A 242 6.98 12.03 -19.44
C ARG A 242 5.74 12.66 -20.06
N THR A 243 5.82 13.01 -21.33
CA THR A 243 4.76 13.69 -22.07
C THR A 243 4.16 12.79 -23.14
N PRO A 244 2.89 13.01 -23.53
CA PRO A 244 2.29 12.33 -24.68
C PRO A 244 3.13 12.50 -25.96
N GLU A 245 3.79 13.65 -26.10
CA GLU A 245 4.67 13.99 -27.22
C GLU A 245 5.90 13.09 -27.26
N ASP A 246 6.54 12.83 -26.12
CA ASP A 246 7.68 11.90 -26.03
C ASP A 246 7.31 10.52 -26.57
N VAL A 247 6.08 10.06 -26.31
CA VAL A 247 5.57 8.77 -26.77
C VAL A 247 5.22 8.80 -28.26
N ARG A 248 4.65 9.91 -28.75
CA ARG A 248 4.32 10.10 -30.18
C ARG A 248 5.55 10.06 -31.07
N ASP A 249 6.67 10.57 -30.59
CA ASP A 249 7.93 10.68 -31.33
C ASP A 249 8.84 9.45 -31.21
N ILE A 250 8.32 8.33 -30.70
CA ILE A 250 9.03 7.04 -30.71
C ILE A 250 9.04 6.47 -32.14
N PHE A 251 10.23 6.09 -32.59
CA PHE A 251 10.46 5.48 -33.89
C PHE A 251 10.51 3.96 -33.80
N ILE A 252 9.85 3.28 -34.73
CA ILE A 252 9.83 1.82 -34.87
C ILE A 252 10.37 1.46 -36.25
N GLU A 253 11.46 0.69 -36.28
CA GLU A 253 12.01 0.15 -37.53
C GLU A 253 11.52 -1.29 -37.76
N LYS A 254 10.88 -1.54 -38.89
CA LYS A 254 10.45 -2.89 -39.31
C LYS A 254 10.60 -3.04 -40.82
N GLY A 255 11.30 -4.10 -41.26
CA GLY A 255 11.44 -4.42 -42.69
C GLY A 255 12.12 -3.32 -43.52
N GLY A 256 13.04 -2.54 -42.93
CA GLY A 256 13.73 -1.43 -43.59
C GLY A 256 12.91 -0.16 -43.74
N ARG A 257 11.74 -0.07 -43.08
CA ARG A 257 10.92 1.13 -43.00
C ARG A 257 10.89 1.62 -41.56
N VAL A 258 10.94 2.94 -41.40
CA VAL A 258 10.82 3.62 -40.11
C VAL A 258 9.42 4.21 -40.01
N PHE A 259 8.71 3.84 -38.95
CA PHE A 259 7.39 4.34 -38.61
C PHE A 259 7.46 5.11 -37.29
N GLN A 260 6.57 6.08 -37.09
CA GLN A 260 6.43 6.76 -35.82
C GLN A 260 5.20 6.25 -35.08
N LEU A 261 5.27 6.21 -33.75
CA LEU A 261 4.18 5.69 -32.94
C LEU A 261 2.88 6.51 -33.10
N ARG A 262 2.99 7.82 -33.37
CA ARG A 262 1.83 8.67 -33.70
C ARG A 262 1.06 8.26 -34.96
N ASP A 263 1.71 7.57 -35.89
CA ASP A 263 1.09 7.11 -37.14
C ASP A 263 0.45 5.73 -36.96
N LEU A 264 0.82 5.00 -35.91
CA LEU A 264 0.43 3.61 -35.67
C LEU A 264 -0.56 3.46 -34.51
N ALA A 265 -0.63 4.43 -33.61
CA ALA A 265 -1.47 4.39 -32.43
C ALA A 265 -2.00 5.79 -32.06
N ARG A 266 -3.22 5.81 -31.51
CA ARG A 266 -3.79 7.01 -30.91
C ARG A 266 -3.32 7.10 -29.45
N ILE A 267 -2.74 8.24 -29.08
CA ILE A 267 -2.17 8.50 -27.75
C ILE A 267 -3.01 9.58 -27.06
N GLU A 268 -3.72 9.17 -26.02
CA GLU A 268 -4.67 9.97 -25.21
C GLU A 268 -4.34 9.92 -23.73
#